data_AF-A0A938NZE7-F1
#
_entry.id   AF-A0A938NZE7-F1
#
_cell.length_a   1.000
_cell.length_b   1.000
_cell.length_c   1.000
_cell.angle_alpha   90.00
_cell.angle_beta   90.00
_cell.angle_gamma   90.00
#
_symmetry.space_group_name_H-M   'P 1'
#
loop_
_entity.id
_entity.type
_entity.pdbx_description
1 polymer ?
#
loop_
_entity_poly.entity_id
_entity_poly.type
_entity_poly.pdbx_seq_one_letter_code
_entity_poly.pdbx_strand_id
1 'polypeptide(L)' 'MSALDTFDWLVHQVWPNPDAETKRFINEQRDRLLKIRNENERVRFVEELMHHVRESKKRKTS' A
#
# COMPACT_ATOMS: atom_id res chain seq x y z
N MET A 1 0.71 -15.67 2.80
CA MET A 1 1.16 -14.60 1.89
C MET A 1 1.96 -13.61 2.73
N SER A 2 3.14 -13.15 2.30
CA SER A 2 3.92 -12.20 3.10
C SER A 2 3.29 -10.79 3.06
N ALA A 3 3.67 -9.91 4.00
CA ALA A 3 3.21 -8.52 3.96
C ALA A 3 3.62 -7.80 2.66
N LEU A 4 4.81 -8.11 2.12
CA LEU A 4 5.28 -7.57 0.84
C LEU A 4 4.44 -8.03 -0.34
N ASP A 5 4.13 -9.32 -0.42
CA ASP A 5 3.26 -9.86 -1.49
C ASP A 5 1.86 -9.21 -1.44
N THR A 6 1.36 -8.99 -0.22
CA THR A 6 0.04 -8.38 0.02
C THR A 6 0.03 -6.91 -0.39
N PHE A 7 1.10 -6.18 -0.09
CA PHE A 7 1.31 -4.82 -0.55
C PHE A 7 1.39 -4.73 -2.09
N ASP A 8 2.21 -5.57 -2.72
CA ASP A 8 2.38 -5.55 -4.18
C ASP A 8 1.08 -5.92 -4.90
N TRP A 9 0.30 -6.87 -4.36
CA TRP A 9 -1.06 -7.17 -4.84
C TRP A 9 -2.01 -5.96 -4.72
N LEU A 10 -2.04 -5.30 -3.56
CA LEU A 10 -2.90 -4.14 -3.32
C LEU A 10 -2.61 -3.01 -4.31
N VAL A 11 -1.32 -2.71 -4.52
CA VAL A 11 -0.88 -1.67 -5.45
C VAL A 11 -1.39 -1.95 -6.85
N HIS A 12 -1.25 -3.18 -7.35
CA HIS A 12 -1.75 -3.55 -8.68
C HIS A 12 -3.27 -3.46 -8.82
N GLN A 13 -4.02 -3.80 -7.75
CA GLN A 13 -5.49 -3.72 -7.77
C GLN A 13 -6.01 -2.28 -7.75
N VAL A 14 -5.33 -1.39 -7.04
CA VAL A 14 -5.79 -0.02 -6.82
C VAL A 14 -5.29 0.92 -7.91
N TRP A 15 -4.02 0.78 -8.28
CA TRP A 15 -3.35 1.61 -9.26
C TRP A 15 -2.70 0.74 -10.34
N PRO A 16 -3.49 0.15 -11.25
CA PRO A 16 -2.95 -0.63 -12.36
C PRO A 16 -2.07 0.22 -13.29
N ASN A 17 -2.38 1.53 -13.40
CA ASN A 17 -1.60 2.51 -14.15
C ASN A 17 -1.33 3.76 -13.28
N PRO A 18 -0.38 3.70 -12.33
CA PRO A 18 -0.09 4.82 -11.45
C PRO A 18 0.63 5.93 -12.22
N ASP A 19 0.24 7.18 -11.96
CA ASP A 19 0.98 8.36 -12.42
C ASP A 19 2.32 8.51 -11.68
N ALA A 20 3.11 9.51 -12.06
CA ALA A 20 4.45 9.71 -11.50
C ALA A 20 4.45 9.98 -9.99
N GLU A 21 3.42 10.68 -9.49
CA GLU A 21 3.28 10.99 -8.06
C GLU A 21 2.90 9.73 -7.26
N THR A 22 1.92 8.98 -7.76
CA THR A 22 1.47 7.72 -7.17
C THR A 22 2.59 6.68 -7.16
N LYS A 23 3.41 6.61 -8.22
CA LYS A 23 4.60 5.74 -8.27
C LYS A 23 5.61 6.08 -7.17
N ARG A 24 5.87 7.37 -6.93
CA ARG A 24 6.76 7.81 -5.84
C ARG A 24 6.20 7.39 -4.48
N PHE A 25 4.91 7.64 -4.25
CA PHE A 25 4.23 7.23 -3.03
C PHE A 25 4.33 5.71 -2.80
N ILE A 26 4.04 4.88 -3.81
CA ILE A 26 4.16 3.42 -3.74
C ILE A 26 5.58 3.00 -3.34
N ASN A 27 6.60 3.56 -3.98
CA ASN A 27 7.99 3.23 -3.68
C ASN A 27 8.37 3.62 -2.25
N GLU A 28 7.94 4.80 -1.77
CA GLU A 28 8.18 5.22 -0.39
C GLU A 28 7.54 4.28 0.64
N GLN A 29 6.31 3.81 0.39
CA GLN A 29 5.65 2.86 1.29
C GLN A 29 6.32 1.47 1.25
N ARG A 30 6.79 1.04 0.07
CA ARG A 30 7.56 -0.21 -0.08
C ARG A 30 8.87 -0.16 0.71
N ASP A 31 9.60 0.96 0.62
CA ASP A 31 10.84 1.16 1.37
C ASP A 31 10.60 1.17 2.88
N ARG A 32 9.49 1.76 3.34
CA ARG A 32 9.09 1.71 4.76
C ARG A 32 8.82 0.27 5.19
N LEU A 33 8.05 -0.48 4.40
CA LEU A 33 7.73 -1.88 4.69
C LEU A 33 8.97 -2.77 4.80
N LEU A 34 9.96 -2.56 3.91
CA LEU A 34 11.23 -3.29 3.93
C LEU A 34 12.09 -2.98 5.17
N LYS A 35 12.00 -1.75 5.70
CA LYS A 35 12.74 -1.33 6.90
C LYS A 35 12.17 -1.88 8.20
N ILE A 36 10.88 -2.25 8.22
CA ILE A 36 10.26 -2.88 9.38
C ILE A 36 10.85 -4.29 9.53
N ARG A 37 11.38 -4.61 10.72
CA ARG A 37 12.01 -5.91 11.01
C ARG A 37 11.05 -6.94 11.62
N ASN A 38 9.97 -6.47 12.23
CA ASN A 38 8.95 -7.30 12.86
C ASN A 38 7.82 -7.60 11.87
N GLU A 39 7.55 -8.87 11.59
CA GLU A 39 6.51 -9.26 10.64
C GLU A 39 5.10 -8.83 11.08
N ASN A 40 4.81 -8.80 12.39
CA ASN A 40 3.51 -8.33 12.88
C ASN A 40 3.31 -6.82 12.62
N GLU A 41 4.38 -6.04 12.71
CA GLU A 41 4.34 -4.61 12.37
C GLU A 41 4.20 -4.39 10.86
N ARG A 42 4.82 -5.25 10.04
CA ARG A 42 4.63 -5.23 8.58
C ARG A 42 3.18 -5.49 8.20
N VAL A 43 2.56 -6.49 8.81
CA VAL A 43 1.14 -6.81 8.58
C VAL A 43 0.26 -5.63 8.95
N ARG A 44 0.42 -5.06 10.15
CA ARG A 44 -0.35 -3.88 10.59
C ARG A 44 -0.19 -2.69 9.63
N PHE A 45 1.04 -2.43 9.19
CA PHE A 45 1.31 -1.35 8.24
C PHE A 45 0.53 -1.54 6.92
N VAL A 46 0.51 -2.75 6.38
CA VAL A 46 -0.23 -3.04 5.14
C VAL A 46 -1.75 -2.95 5.36
N GLU A 47 -2.26 -3.37 6.51
CA GLU A 47 -3.67 -3.23 6.87
C GLU A 47 -4.11 -1.77 6.97
N GLU A 48 -3.33 -0.92 7.62
CA GLU A 48 -3.57 0.52 7.69
C GLU A 48 -3.55 1.17 6.31
N LEU A 49 -2.59 0.78 5.46
CA LEU A 49 -2.50 1.26 4.09
C LEU A 49 -3.75 0.87 3.28
N MET A 50 -4.22 -0.37 3.40
CA MET A 50 -5.46 -0.83 2.78
C MET A 50 -6.66 0.00 3.21
N HIS A 51 -6.74 0.33 4.51
CA HIS A 51 -7.82 1.15 5.04
C HIS A 51 -7.81 2.55 4.44
N HIS A 52 -6.65 3.22 4.44
CA HIS A 52 -6.50 4.56 3.86
C HIS A 52 -6.89 4.59 2.38
N VAL A 53 -6.43 3.61 1.61
CA VAL A 53 -6.71 3.53 0.17
C VAL A 53 -8.20 3.32 -0.10
N ARG A 54 -8.86 2.44 0.66
CA ARG A 54 -10.32 2.23 0.57
C ARG A 54 -11.10 3.50 0.88
N GLU A 55 -10.70 4.23 1.91
CA GLU A 55 -11.35 5.49 2.30
C GLU A 55 -11.14 6.59 1.26
N SER A 56 -9.94 6.71 0.67
CA SER A 56 -9.69 7.66 -0.43
C SER A 56 -10.52 7.33 -1.68
N LYS A 57 -10.73 6.05 -1.99
CA LYS A 57 -11.56 5.63 -3.13
C LYS A 57 -13.03 6.01 -2.92
N LYS A 58 -13.58 5.77 -1.72
CA LYS A 58 -14.97 6.17 -1.40
C LYS A 58 -15.20 7.67 -1.64
N ARG A 59 -14.27 8.51 -1.19
CA ARG A 59 -14.38 9.98 -1.31
C ARG A 59 -14.29 10.51 -2.74
N LYS A 60 -13.57 9.85 -3.64
CA LYS A 60 -13.48 10.25 -5.06
C LYS A 60 -14.64 9.78 -5.93
N THR A 61 -15.51 8.91 -5.39
CA THR A 61 -16.66 8.35 -6.11
C THR A 61 -17.98 8.98 -5.67
N SER A 62 -17.94 10.07 -4.88
CA SER A 62 -19.08 10.88 -4.44
C SER A 62 -19.01 12.28 -5.03
#